data_AF-A0A7K1IRU7-F1
#
_entry.id   AF-A0A7K1IRU7-F1
#
_cell.length_a   1.000
_cell.length_b   1.000
_cell.length_c   1.000
_cell.angle_alpha   90.00
_cell.angle_beta   90.00
_cell.angle_gamma   90.00
#
_symmetry.space_group_name_H-M   'P 1'
#
loop_
_entity.id
_entity.type
_entity.pdbx_description
1 polymer ?
#
loop_
_entity_poly.entity_id
_entity_poly.type
_entity_poly.pdbx_seq_one_letter_code
_entity_poly.pdbx_strand_id
1 'polypeptide(L)'
;MRTTTGPSDHVVIVGAGLGGLSAALRLAGAGRKVTVIERESVPGGRNGLLEDSGYSFDTGPTVLTMPDLIADALDCVGESMDDWLELLPIEPLYRSYYADGSRLDVHADPARMAQEIEEVIGPDEAAGYLRYVDFVTDLYKYEMRDFIDRNIGSPLDLMTPNLARLAGIGGFRKLSPKVEQYLQDPRTQRIFSFQSMYAGLAPQDALAIYAVIAYMDSVAGVFMPKGGMHAVPRALAGAATKHGVEFRYSTEVNKVELQGKRAVAVHTTDGERIACDAVILNPDLPVAWRDLLGREPWD
;
A
#
# COMPACT_ATOMS: atom_id res chain seq x y z
N MET A 1 0.08 -20.06 -9.28
CA MET A 1 1.35 -19.37 -8.98
C MET A 1 2.19 -19.33 -10.24
N ARG A 2 2.65 -18.16 -10.69
CA ARG A 2 3.57 -18.06 -11.83
C ARG A 2 5.00 -18.32 -11.34
N THR A 3 5.78 -19.10 -12.09
CA THR A 3 7.17 -19.46 -11.73
C THR A 3 8.10 -19.14 -12.89
N THR A 4 9.25 -18.55 -12.62
CA THR A 4 10.35 -18.39 -13.57
C THR A 4 11.10 -19.72 -13.68
N THR A 5 11.22 -20.27 -14.89
CA THR A 5 12.01 -21.47 -15.16
C THR A 5 13.47 -21.10 -15.45
N GLY A 6 14.43 -21.99 -15.14
CA GLY A 6 15.87 -21.76 -15.37
C GLY A 6 16.59 -21.10 -14.18
N PRO A 7 17.83 -20.60 -14.37
CA PRO A 7 18.61 -19.94 -13.33
C PRO A 7 17.84 -18.79 -12.65
N SER A 8 18.08 -18.55 -11.38
CA SER A 8 17.44 -17.45 -10.63
C SER A 8 18.28 -17.04 -9.43
N ASP A 9 19.60 -17.24 -9.52
CA ASP A 9 20.51 -17.07 -8.39
C ASP A 9 20.88 -15.60 -8.20
N HIS A 10 21.09 -14.87 -9.30
CA HIS A 10 21.24 -13.42 -9.28
C HIS A 10 20.02 -12.70 -9.85
N VAL A 11 19.31 -11.96 -9.01
CA VAL A 11 18.15 -11.16 -9.39
C VAL A 11 18.50 -9.68 -9.34
N VAL A 12 18.25 -8.99 -10.46
CA VAL A 12 18.34 -7.53 -10.52
C VAL A 12 16.95 -6.92 -10.36
N ILE A 13 16.82 -5.93 -9.48
CA ILE A 13 15.58 -5.20 -9.26
C ILE A 13 15.79 -3.77 -9.76
N VAL A 14 14.92 -3.31 -10.67
CA VAL A 14 14.95 -1.94 -11.20
C VAL A 14 13.92 -1.10 -10.45
N GLY A 15 14.41 -0.21 -9.59
CA GLY A 15 13.64 0.71 -8.75
C GLY A 15 13.59 0.28 -7.28
N ALA A 16 14.12 1.12 -6.40
CA ALA A 16 14.14 0.98 -4.94
C ALA A 16 12.90 1.60 -4.26
N GLY A 17 11.73 1.55 -4.92
CA GLY A 17 10.44 1.81 -4.27
C GLY A 17 10.04 0.67 -3.32
N LEU A 18 8.98 0.85 -2.52
CA LEU A 18 8.53 -0.12 -1.52
C LEU A 18 8.34 -1.55 -2.07
N GLY A 19 7.78 -1.70 -3.27
CA GLY A 19 7.64 -3.01 -3.94
C GLY A 19 8.98 -3.69 -4.22
N GLY A 20 9.95 -2.94 -4.76
CA GLY A 20 11.30 -3.42 -5.03
C GLY A 20 12.09 -3.74 -3.76
N LEU A 21 11.94 -2.93 -2.70
CA LEU A 21 12.58 -3.17 -1.41
C LEU A 21 12.01 -4.41 -0.70
N SER A 22 10.68 -4.58 -0.72
CA SER A 22 10.04 -5.80 -0.20
C SER A 22 10.49 -7.05 -0.97
N ALA A 23 10.55 -6.96 -2.31
CA ALA A 23 11.08 -8.04 -3.13
C ALA A 23 12.55 -8.35 -2.82
N ALA A 24 13.37 -7.33 -2.58
CA ALA A 24 14.78 -7.49 -2.23
C ALA A 24 14.96 -8.28 -0.93
N LEU A 25 14.21 -7.91 0.14
CA LEU A 25 14.25 -8.61 1.42
C LEU A 25 13.81 -10.07 1.29
N ARG A 26 12.69 -10.33 0.59
CA ARG A 26 12.21 -11.70 0.37
C ARG A 26 13.22 -12.56 -0.40
N LEU A 27 13.85 -12.00 -1.43
CA LEU A 27 14.84 -12.70 -2.24
C LEU A 27 16.15 -12.95 -1.47
N ALA A 28 16.60 -11.96 -0.69
CA ALA A 28 17.77 -12.11 0.19
C ALA A 28 17.52 -13.18 1.25
N GLY A 29 16.35 -13.16 1.90
CA GLY A 29 15.93 -14.19 2.85
C GLY A 29 15.84 -15.59 2.25
N ALA A 30 15.48 -15.68 0.96
CA ALA A 30 15.50 -16.92 0.19
C ALA A 30 16.90 -17.32 -0.32
N GLY A 31 17.96 -16.61 0.08
CA GLY A 31 19.36 -16.92 -0.25
C GLY A 31 19.78 -16.53 -1.67
N ARG A 32 19.07 -15.60 -2.32
CA ARG A 32 19.42 -15.11 -3.65
C ARG A 32 20.42 -13.95 -3.57
N LYS A 33 21.30 -13.85 -4.56
CA LYS A 33 22.08 -12.63 -4.79
C LYS A 33 21.15 -11.57 -5.37
N VAL A 34 21.08 -10.41 -4.75
CA VAL A 34 20.18 -9.33 -5.19
C VAL A 34 20.98 -8.06 -5.43
N THR A 35 20.74 -7.42 -6.58
CA THR A 35 21.21 -6.07 -6.87
C THR A 35 20.00 -5.18 -7.17
N VAL A 36 19.82 -4.10 -6.40
CA VAL A 36 18.78 -3.09 -6.64
C VAL A 36 19.42 -1.89 -7.32
N ILE A 37 18.88 -1.47 -8.44
CA ILE A 37 19.35 -0.30 -9.21
C ILE A 37 18.27 0.79 -9.12
N GLU A 38 18.67 1.97 -8.68
CA GLU A 38 17.79 3.11 -8.45
C GLU A 38 18.40 4.36 -9.11
N ARG A 39 17.56 5.09 -9.86
CA ARG A 39 17.98 6.29 -10.59
C ARG A 39 18.20 7.46 -9.63
N GLU A 40 17.47 7.51 -8.52
CA GLU A 40 17.65 8.54 -7.51
C GLU A 40 18.84 8.22 -6.61
N SER A 41 19.34 9.23 -5.88
CA SER A 41 20.46 9.06 -4.94
C SER A 41 20.07 8.35 -3.63
N VAL A 42 18.79 8.08 -3.42
CA VAL A 42 18.21 7.51 -2.19
C VAL A 42 17.11 6.49 -2.53
N PRO A 43 16.82 5.51 -1.65
CA PRO A 43 15.70 4.58 -1.85
C PRO A 43 14.36 5.28 -1.60
N GLY A 44 13.27 4.76 -2.17
CA GLY A 44 11.91 5.19 -1.83
C GLY A 44 10.96 5.32 -3.00
N GLY A 45 11.48 5.68 -4.18
CA GLY A 45 10.66 5.94 -5.36
C GLY A 45 9.55 6.95 -5.05
N ARG A 46 8.28 6.52 -5.12
CA ARG A 46 7.13 7.36 -4.76
C ARG A 46 7.07 7.73 -3.28
N ASN A 47 7.62 6.91 -2.38
CA ASN A 47 7.76 7.29 -0.97
C ASN A 47 9.07 8.07 -0.80
N GLY A 48 9.13 9.27 -1.41
CA GLY A 48 10.31 10.12 -1.47
C GLY A 48 10.31 11.23 -0.41
N LEU A 49 11.43 11.96 -0.37
CA LEU A 49 11.64 13.10 0.52
C LEU A 49 12.17 14.28 -0.29
N LEU A 50 11.56 15.44 -0.10
CA LEU A 50 12.08 16.72 -0.57
C LEU A 50 12.55 17.51 0.66
N GLU A 51 13.80 17.95 0.64
CA GLU A 51 14.34 18.86 1.65
C GLU A 51 14.57 20.23 1.01
N ASP A 52 13.95 21.26 1.57
CA ASP A 52 14.09 22.63 1.09
C ASP A 52 14.08 23.61 2.26
N SER A 53 15.06 24.51 2.30
CA SER A 53 15.11 25.64 3.23
C SER A 53 14.95 25.26 4.71
N GLY A 54 15.46 24.09 5.11
CA GLY A 54 15.36 23.57 6.48
C GLY A 54 14.06 22.82 6.80
N TYR A 55 13.19 22.62 5.81
CA TYR A 55 11.97 21.83 5.90
C TYR A 55 12.14 20.51 5.15
N SER A 56 11.40 19.50 5.61
CA SER A 56 11.34 18.17 5.02
C SER A 56 9.89 17.86 4.63
N PHE A 57 9.69 17.42 3.39
CA PHE A 57 8.38 17.11 2.82
C PHE A 57 8.38 15.69 2.27
N ASP A 58 7.55 14.81 2.83
CA ASP A 58 7.26 13.52 2.19
C ASP A 58 6.49 13.79 0.89
N THR A 59 6.98 13.25 -0.23
CA THR A 59 6.47 13.59 -1.57
C THR A 59 5.41 12.63 -2.09
N GLY A 60 5.10 11.56 -1.34
CA GLY A 60 4.12 10.56 -1.73
C GLY A 60 3.14 10.22 -0.61
N PRO A 61 3.24 9.02 0.00
CA PRO A 61 2.32 8.63 1.04
C PRO A 61 2.53 9.49 2.28
N THR A 62 1.44 9.82 2.97
CA THR A 62 1.42 10.66 4.18
C THR A 62 0.75 9.97 5.37
N VAL A 63 0.23 8.76 5.16
CA VAL A 63 -0.53 7.96 6.13
C VAL A 63 0.02 6.54 6.08
N LEU A 64 0.40 5.98 7.23
CA LEU A 64 0.76 4.57 7.36
C LEU A 64 -0.36 3.82 8.09
N THR A 65 -0.96 2.86 7.37
CA THR A 65 -1.82 1.82 7.94
C THR A 65 -1.17 0.46 7.72
N MET A 66 -1.64 -0.57 8.44
CA MET A 66 -1.17 -1.95 8.31
C MET A 66 0.36 -2.09 8.43
N PRO A 67 0.98 -1.63 9.54
CA PRO A 67 2.42 -1.73 9.74
C PRO A 67 2.95 -3.17 9.71
N ASP A 68 2.09 -4.16 9.96
CA ASP A 68 2.42 -5.59 9.87
C ASP A 68 2.95 -6.00 8.49
N LEU A 69 2.58 -5.30 7.40
CA LEU A 69 3.13 -5.56 6.07
C LEU A 69 4.60 -5.16 5.94
N ILE A 70 5.03 -4.13 6.69
CA ILE A 70 6.44 -3.74 6.79
C ILE A 70 7.18 -4.77 7.64
N ALA A 71 6.58 -5.19 8.76
CA ALA A 71 7.14 -6.24 9.61
C ALA A 71 7.35 -7.55 8.84
N ASP A 72 6.36 -8.03 8.09
CA ASP A 72 6.47 -9.26 7.28
C ASP A 72 7.61 -9.19 6.24
N ALA A 73 7.87 -8.01 5.68
CA ALA A 73 9.00 -7.83 4.77
C ALA A 73 10.36 -7.95 5.49
N LEU A 74 10.48 -7.39 6.70
CA LEU A 74 11.68 -7.46 7.54
C LEU A 74 11.90 -8.86 8.12
N ASP A 75 10.81 -9.54 8.51
CA ASP A 75 10.83 -10.90 9.04
C ASP A 75 11.42 -11.91 8.05
N CYS A 76 11.31 -11.64 6.74
CA CYS A 76 11.90 -12.48 5.68
C CYS A 76 13.43 -12.62 5.81
N VAL A 77 14.10 -11.66 6.45
CA VAL A 77 15.54 -11.70 6.74
C VAL A 77 15.83 -11.79 8.24
N GLY A 78 14.81 -12.06 9.06
CA GLY A 78 14.92 -12.23 10.50
C GLY A 78 15.15 -10.93 11.28
N GLU A 79 14.76 -9.78 10.73
CA GLU A 79 14.84 -8.48 11.40
C GLU A 79 13.50 -8.12 12.04
N SER A 80 13.52 -7.51 13.24
CA SER A 80 12.30 -6.97 13.85
C SER A 80 12.06 -5.54 13.40
N MET A 81 10.81 -5.17 13.12
CA MET A 81 10.46 -3.79 12.71
C MET A 81 10.89 -2.73 13.73
N ASP A 82 10.81 -3.04 15.02
CA ASP A 82 11.12 -2.10 16.11
C ASP A 82 12.61 -1.71 16.13
N ASP A 83 13.50 -2.52 15.55
CA ASP A 83 14.92 -2.19 15.41
C ASP A 83 15.19 -1.14 14.31
N TRP A 84 14.23 -0.93 13.41
CA TRP A 84 14.38 -0.10 12.22
C TRP A 84 13.43 1.10 12.17
N LEU A 85 12.25 1.00 12.80
CA LEU A 85 11.20 2.02 12.73
C LEU A 85 10.54 2.24 14.09
N GLU A 86 10.50 3.50 14.52
CA GLU A 86 9.62 3.94 15.61
C GLU A 86 8.32 4.46 15.01
N LEU A 87 7.21 3.77 15.24
CA LEU A 87 5.89 4.17 14.77
C LEU A 87 5.12 4.90 15.86
N LEU A 88 4.71 6.13 15.55
CA LEU A 88 3.93 6.98 16.44
C LEU A 88 2.44 6.84 16.08
N PRO A 89 1.58 6.39 17.00
CA PRO A 89 0.14 6.37 16.75
C PRO A 89 -0.39 7.80 16.61
N ILE A 90 -1.28 8.03 15.64
CA ILE A 90 -1.89 9.33 15.37
C ILE A 90 -3.25 9.43 16.05
N GLU A 91 -3.45 10.49 16.84
CA GLU A 91 -4.74 10.79 17.46
C GLU A 91 -5.02 12.32 17.47
N PRO A 92 -6.16 12.78 16.93
CA PRO A 92 -7.14 12.02 16.15
C PRO A 92 -6.56 11.58 14.81
N LEU A 93 -7.13 10.51 14.21
CA LEU A 93 -6.70 9.99 12.91
C LEU A 93 -6.77 11.08 11.84
N TYR A 94 -7.84 11.87 11.85
CA TYR A 94 -7.94 13.14 11.15
C TYR A 94 -9.03 14.00 11.79
N ARG A 95 -8.98 15.31 11.53
CA ARG A 95 -9.94 16.30 12.01
C ARG A 95 -10.67 16.93 10.84
N SER A 96 -11.98 16.79 10.83
CA SER A 96 -12.85 17.33 9.78
C SER A 96 -13.44 18.67 10.19
N TYR A 97 -13.37 19.64 9.27
CA TYR A 97 -13.95 20.98 9.44
C TYR A 97 -15.08 21.17 8.43
N TYR A 98 -16.23 21.63 8.91
CA TYR A 98 -17.42 21.84 8.08
C TYR A 98 -17.74 23.32 7.90
N ALA A 99 -18.45 23.65 6.83
CA ALA A 99 -18.78 25.02 6.47
C ALA A 99 -19.70 25.72 7.49
N ASP A 100 -20.45 24.96 8.28
CA ASP A 100 -21.28 25.46 9.37
C ASP A 100 -20.47 25.75 10.66
N GLY A 101 -19.14 25.54 10.63
CA GLY A 101 -18.25 25.71 11.77
C GLY A 101 -18.17 24.50 12.70
N SER A 102 -18.95 23.44 12.44
CA SER A 102 -18.83 22.20 13.20
C SER A 102 -17.51 21.49 12.87
N ARG A 103 -17.05 20.70 13.85
CA ARG A 103 -15.81 19.94 13.79
C ARG A 103 -16.10 18.53 14.27
N LEU A 104 -15.47 17.56 13.64
CA LEU A 104 -15.54 16.16 14.05
C LEU A 104 -14.13 15.55 14.04
N ASP A 105 -13.66 15.10 15.20
CA ASP A 105 -12.39 14.42 15.37
C ASP A 105 -12.57 12.90 15.20
N VAL A 106 -11.87 12.31 14.23
CA VAL A 106 -12.02 10.87 13.94
C VAL A 106 -11.10 10.05 14.81
N HIS A 107 -11.69 9.10 15.55
CA HIS A 107 -10.99 8.22 16.49
C HIS A 107 -10.99 6.78 16.01
N ALA A 108 -9.90 6.06 16.29
CA ALA A 108 -9.79 4.64 15.97
C ALA A 108 -10.69 3.77 16.86
N ASP A 109 -10.90 4.19 18.11
CA ASP A 109 -11.76 3.50 19.06
C ASP A 109 -13.24 3.76 18.72
N PRO A 110 -14.05 2.72 18.40
CA PRO A 110 -15.44 2.92 18.01
C PRO A 110 -16.30 3.56 19.09
N ALA A 111 -16.02 3.33 20.38
CA ALA A 111 -16.80 3.92 21.46
C ALA A 111 -16.51 5.42 21.59
N ARG A 112 -15.24 5.81 21.49
CA ARG A 112 -14.83 7.22 21.47
C ARG A 112 -15.34 7.93 20.23
N MET A 113 -15.33 7.27 19.07
CA MET A 113 -15.87 7.82 17.83
C MET A 113 -17.40 8.01 17.90
N ALA A 114 -18.12 7.06 18.51
CA ALA A 114 -19.55 7.20 18.77
C ALA A 114 -19.84 8.36 19.74
N GLN A 115 -19.02 8.52 20.79
CA GLN A 115 -19.15 9.65 21.72
C GLN A 115 -18.96 11.00 21.01
N GLU A 116 -17.94 11.15 20.17
CA GLU A 116 -17.73 12.37 19.36
C GLU A 116 -18.96 12.67 18.48
N ILE A 117 -19.52 11.65 17.81
CA ILE A 117 -20.73 11.82 16.98
C ILE A 117 -21.93 12.22 17.83
N GLU A 118 -22.11 11.62 19.01
CA GLU A 118 -23.21 11.95 19.91
C GLU A 118 -23.14 13.41 20.37
N GLU A 119 -21.95 13.89 20.72
CA GLU A 119 -21.73 15.27 21.17
C GLU A 119 -21.94 16.30 20.04
N VAL A 120 -21.52 15.98 18.81
CA VAL A 120 -21.56 16.92 17.67
C VAL A 120 -22.87 16.88 16.89
N ILE A 121 -23.53 15.72 16.83
CA ILE A 121 -24.68 15.46 15.95
C ILE A 121 -25.89 14.95 16.74
N GLY A 122 -25.70 13.89 17.52
CA GLY A 122 -26.74 13.35 18.39
C GLY A 122 -26.72 11.83 18.53
N PRO A 123 -27.48 11.31 19.52
CA PRO A 123 -27.42 9.91 19.93
C PRO A 123 -27.87 8.92 18.84
N ASP A 124 -28.85 9.31 18.01
CA ASP A 124 -29.34 8.44 16.94
C ASP A 124 -28.27 8.18 15.86
N GLU A 125 -27.48 9.21 15.54
CA GLU A 125 -26.40 9.11 14.56
C GLU A 125 -25.24 8.27 15.12
N ALA A 126 -24.91 8.44 16.41
CA ALA A 126 -23.91 7.64 17.10
C ALA A 126 -24.29 6.15 17.14
N ALA A 127 -25.55 5.84 17.43
CA ALA A 127 -26.06 4.48 17.35
C ALA A 127 -26.03 3.93 15.91
N GLY A 128 -26.27 4.79 14.92
CA GLY A 128 -26.09 4.49 13.50
C GLY A 128 -24.66 4.10 13.15
N TYR A 129 -23.69 4.87 13.63
CA TYR A 129 -22.26 4.61 13.45
C TYR A 129 -21.84 3.25 14.02
N LEU A 130 -22.26 2.88 15.23
CA LEU A 130 -21.91 1.58 15.81
C LEU A 130 -22.42 0.40 14.95
N ARG A 131 -23.64 0.51 14.41
CA ARG A 131 -24.16 -0.50 13.44
C ARG A 131 -23.37 -0.51 12.13
N TYR A 132 -22.86 0.65 11.70
CA TYR A 132 -21.98 0.75 10.54
C TYR A 132 -20.63 0.06 10.80
N VAL A 133 -20.06 0.24 12.00
CA VAL A 133 -18.82 -0.43 12.45
C VAL A 133 -18.99 -1.95 12.41
N ASP A 134 -20.10 -2.49 12.89
CA ASP A 134 -20.40 -3.92 12.80
C ASP A 134 -20.39 -4.41 11.34
N PHE A 135 -21.02 -3.64 10.44
CA PHE A 135 -21.05 -3.95 9.01
C PHE A 135 -19.65 -3.95 8.37
N VAL A 136 -18.82 -2.92 8.59
CA VAL A 136 -17.47 -2.87 8.00
C VAL A 136 -16.51 -3.88 8.63
N THR A 137 -16.72 -4.25 9.89
CA THR A 137 -15.96 -5.31 10.58
C THR A 137 -16.22 -6.66 9.93
N ASP A 138 -17.48 -6.98 9.63
CA ASP A 138 -17.84 -8.22 8.93
C ASP A 138 -17.32 -8.21 7.48
N LEU A 139 -17.40 -7.06 6.81
CA LEU A 139 -16.80 -6.87 5.48
C LEU A 139 -15.30 -7.20 5.48
N TYR A 140 -14.53 -6.61 6.40
CA TYR A 140 -13.09 -6.87 6.55
C TYR A 140 -12.77 -8.35 6.76
N LYS A 141 -13.51 -9.03 7.65
CA LYS A 141 -13.32 -10.46 7.94
C LYS A 141 -13.52 -11.34 6.71
N TYR A 142 -14.47 -11.00 5.84
CA TYR A 142 -14.78 -11.78 4.64
C TYR A 142 -13.89 -11.43 3.45
N GLU A 143 -13.30 -10.24 3.41
CA GLU A 143 -12.50 -9.77 2.27
C GLU A 143 -11.00 -10.03 2.39
N MET A 144 -10.41 -9.79 3.57
CA MET A 144 -8.96 -9.71 3.70
C MET A 144 -8.23 -10.98 3.26
N ARG A 145 -8.65 -12.13 3.79
CA ARG A 145 -7.96 -13.41 3.53
C ARG A 145 -8.26 -13.99 2.16
N ASP A 146 -9.43 -13.69 1.62
CA ASP A 146 -9.97 -14.39 0.45
C ASP A 146 -9.79 -13.61 -0.86
N PHE A 147 -9.64 -12.28 -0.77
CA PHE A 147 -9.61 -11.40 -1.93
C PHE A 147 -8.44 -10.41 -1.95
N ILE A 148 -7.96 -9.93 -0.79
CA ILE A 148 -6.91 -8.89 -0.73
C ILE A 148 -5.52 -9.53 -0.62
N ASP A 149 -5.34 -10.50 0.28
CA ASP A 149 -4.05 -11.18 0.51
C ASP A 149 -3.74 -12.29 -0.52
N ARG A 150 -4.54 -12.39 -1.60
CA ARG A 150 -4.41 -13.44 -2.62
C ARG A 150 -4.13 -12.86 -3.98
N ASN A 151 -3.13 -13.42 -4.67
CA ASN A 151 -2.93 -13.19 -6.10
C ASN A 151 -4.12 -13.75 -6.90
N ILE A 152 -4.95 -12.87 -7.45
CA ILE A 152 -6.06 -13.21 -8.35
C ILE A 152 -5.52 -13.25 -9.78
N GLY A 153 -5.31 -14.46 -10.31
CA GLY A 153 -4.78 -14.67 -11.66
C GLY A 153 -5.86 -14.98 -12.70
N SER A 154 -7.08 -15.25 -12.26
CA SER A 154 -8.24 -15.64 -13.08
C SER A 154 -9.55 -15.20 -12.41
N PRO A 155 -10.62 -14.87 -13.17
CA PRO A 155 -11.95 -14.63 -12.60
C PRO A 155 -12.51 -15.80 -11.76
N LEU A 156 -12.05 -17.03 -11.99
CA LEU A 156 -12.42 -18.20 -11.18
C LEU A 156 -11.78 -18.17 -9.78
N ASP A 157 -10.67 -17.45 -9.58
CA ASP A 157 -10.06 -17.29 -8.25
C ASP A 157 -10.94 -16.47 -7.30
N LEU A 158 -11.92 -15.72 -7.83
CA LEU A 158 -12.89 -14.95 -7.06
C LEU A 158 -14.02 -15.82 -6.46
N MET A 159 -14.17 -17.07 -6.90
CA MET A 159 -15.22 -17.98 -6.41
C MET A 159 -14.83 -18.61 -5.07
N THR A 160 -14.78 -17.81 -4.01
CA THR A 160 -14.56 -18.28 -2.64
C THR A 160 -15.89 -18.49 -1.91
N PRO A 161 -15.96 -19.33 -0.85
CA PRO A 161 -17.16 -19.45 -0.01
C PRO A 161 -17.62 -18.10 0.59
N ASN A 162 -16.68 -17.17 0.79
CA ASN A 162 -16.97 -15.83 1.27
C ASN A 162 -17.53 -14.90 0.19
N LEU A 163 -17.44 -15.23 -1.12
CA LEU A 163 -18.07 -14.46 -2.19
C LEU A 163 -19.59 -14.33 -1.99
N ALA A 164 -20.27 -15.44 -1.65
CA ALA A 164 -21.71 -15.42 -1.41
C ALA A 164 -22.08 -14.64 -0.14
N ARG A 165 -21.24 -14.69 0.90
CA ARG A 165 -21.41 -13.89 2.11
C ARG A 165 -21.22 -12.41 1.83
N LEU A 166 -20.22 -12.05 1.02
CA LEU A 166 -19.94 -10.70 0.57
C LEU A 166 -21.11 -10.10 -0.22
N ALA A 167 -21.65 -10.88 -1.16
CA ALA A 167 -22.84 -10.50 -1.90
C ALA A 167 -24.05 -10.34 -0.97
N GLY A 168 -24.21 -11.23 0.01
CA GLY A 168 -25.29 -11.20 1.01
C GLY A 168 -25.28 -9.96 1.90
N ILE A 169 -24.11 -9.51 2.35
CA ILE A 169 -23.98 -8.26 3.13
C ILE A 169 -24.01 -6.99 2.26
N GLY A 170 -23.97 -7.16 0.93
CA GLY A 170 -24.08 -6.08 -0.04
C GLY A 170 -22.75 -5.43 -0.44
N GLY A 171 -21.62 -6.13 -0.33
CA GLY A 171 -20.29 -5.62 -0.71
C GLY A 171 -20.16 -5.17 -2.18
N PHE A 172 -20.99 -5.73 -3.08
CA PHE A 172 -21.05 -5.32 -4.49
C PHE A 172 -22.07 -4.22 -4.80
N ARG A 173 -22.76 -3.67 -3.78
CA ARG A 173 -23.65 -2.52 -3.95
C ARG A 173 -22.82 -1.23 -3.91
N LYS A 174 -23.41 -0.11 -4.33
CA LYS A 174 -22.76 1.21 -4.23
C LYS A 174 -22.52 1.60 -2.77
N LEU A 175 -21.40 2.28 -2.52
CA LEU A 175 -20.99 2.68 -1.18
C LEU A 175 -21.91 3.73 -0.55
N SER A 176 -22.19 4.85 -1.24
CA SER A 176 -23.00 5.95 -0.69
C SER A 176 -24.38 5.48 -0.17
N PRO A 177 -25.20 4.76 -0.97
CA PRO A 177 -26.50 4.29 -0.48
C PRO A 177 -26.40 3.28 0.67
N LYS A 178 -25.24 2.61 0.81
CA LYS A 178 -25.00 1.68 1.91
C LYS A 178 -24.68 2.45 3.19
N VAL A 179 -23.85 3.48 3.13
CA VAL A 179 -23.54 4.39 4.25
C VAL A 179 -24.82 5.10 4.74
N GLU A 180 -25.64 5.60 3.80
CA GLU A 180 -26.93 6.26 4.07
C GLU A 180 -27.96 5.37 4.78
N GLN A 181 -27.79 4.04 4.81
CA GLN A 181 -28.64 3.16 5.63
C GLN A 181 -28.36 3.27 7.13
N TYR A 182 -27.14 3.71 7.48
CA TYR A 182 -26.68 3.77 8.87
C TYR A 182 -26.56 5.20 9.37
N LEU A 183 -26.12 6.11 8.51
CA LEU A 183 -25.75 7.49 8.85
C LEU A 183 -26.63 8.46 8.05
N GLN A 184 -27.35 9.34 8.73
CA GLN A 184 -28.29 10.28 8.10
C GLN A 184 -27.72 11.69 7.97
N ASP A 185 -26.72 12.04 8.78
CA ASP A 185 -26.13 13.38 8.73
C ASP A 185 -25.14 13.49 7.54
N PRO A 186 -25.21 14.55 6.72
CA PRO A 186 -24.30 14.75 5.61
C PRO A 186 -22.80 14.77 6.01
N ARG A 187 -22.49 15.13 7.26
CA ARG A 187 -21.13 15.23 7.79
C ARG A 187 -20.50 13.86 7.99
N THR A 188 -21.21 12.95 8.66
CA THR A 188 -20.79 11.55 8.86
C THR A 188 -20.81 10.79 7.53
N GLN A 189 -21.82 11.00 6.68
CA GLN A 189 -21.85 10.41 5.34
C GLN A 189 -20.60 10.77 4.54
N ARG A 190 -20.14 12.02 4.59
CA ARG A 190 -18.89 12.45 3.91
C ARG A 190 -17.66 11.77 4.49
N ILE A 191 -17.50 11.77 5.82
CA ILE A 191 -16.35 11.15 6.49
C ILE A 191 -16.24 9.66 6.14
N PHE A 192 -17.33 8.92 6.29
CA PHE A 192 -17.34 7.46 6.12
C PHE A 192 -17.54 7.00 4.67
N SER A 193 -17.59 7.93 3.71
CA SER A 193 -17.53 7.63 2.27
C SER A 193 -16.26 8.14 1.60
N PHE A 194 -15.57 9.12 2.20
CA PHE A 194 -14.33 9.73 1.71
C PHE A 194 -13.22 8.70 1.42
N GLN A 195 -13.15 7.62 2.19
CA GLN A 195 -12.10 6.60 2.06
C GLN A 195 -12.13 5.86 0.71
N SER A 196 -13.22 5.93 -0.08
CA SER A 196 -13.18 5.44 -1.46
C SER A 196 -12.17 6.18 -2.34
N MET A 197 -11.83 7.42 -2.00
CA MET A 197 -10.84 8.21 -2.74
C MET A 197 -9.43 7.62 -2.62
N TYR A 198 -9.16 6.79 -1.61
CA TYR A 198 -7.88 6.08 -1.48
C TYR A 198 -7.68 5.07 -2.61
N ALA A 199 -8.78 4.56 -3.18
CA ALA A 199 -8.77 3.73 -4.39
C ALA A 199 -8.84 4.55 -5.69
N GLY A 200 -8.76 5.89 -5.61
CA GLY A 200 -8.89 6.79 -6.76
C GLY A 200 -10.32 6.86 -7.34
N LEU A 201 -11.32 6.40 -6.58
CA LEU A 201 -12.72 6.36 -7.01
C LEU A 201 -13.55 7.40 -6.25
N ALA A 202 -14.42 8.09 -6.99
CA ALA A 202 -15.41 8.94 -6.37
C ALA A 202 -16.42 8.09 -5.56
N PRO A 203 -16.86 8.52 -4.37
CA PRO A 203 -17.71 7.70 -3.48
C PRO A 203 -19.01 7.20 -4.11
N GLN A 204 -19.58 7.96 -5.04
CA GLN A 204 -20.79 7.62 -5.79
C GLN A 204 -20.62 6.47 -6.81
N ASP A 205 -19.37 6.19 -7.18
CA ASP A 205 -18.97 5.17 -8.16
C ASP A 205 -18.25 3.99 -7.50
N ALA A 206 -17.84 4.15 -6.23
CA ALA A 206 -17.22 3.10 -5.45
C ALA A 206 -18.24 2.03 -4.99
N LEU A 207 -17.80 0.78 -5.05
CA LEU A 207 -18.51 -0.35 -4.46
C LEU A 207 -18.27 -0.41 -2.95
N ALA A 208 -19.22 -0.99 -2.21
CA ALA A 208 -19.19 -1.08 -0.76
C ALA A 208 -18.02 -1.93 -0.22
N ILE A 209 -17.45 -2.84 -1.03
CA ILE A 209 -16.18 -3.55 -0.76
C ILE A 209 -15.04 -2.57 -0.42
N TYR A 210 -15.00 -1.37 -1.03
CA TYR A 210 -13.98 -0.38 -0.69
C TYR A 210 -14.16 0.23 0.71
N ALA A 211 -15.29 0.01 1.39
CA ALA A 211 -15.46 0.38 2.81
C ALA A 211 -14.52 -0.40 3.74
N VAL A 212 -13.89 -1.48 3.29
CA VAL A 212 -12.84 -2.15 4.06
C VAL A 212 -11.65 -1.23 4.36
N ILE A 213 -11.39 -0.26 3.48
CA ILE A 213 -10.39 0.79 3.68
C ILE A 213 -10.78 1.65 4.89
N ALA A 214 -12.09 1.85 5.11
CA ALA A 214 -12.59 2.53 6.30
C ALA A 214 -12.26 1.80 7.59
N TYR A 215 -12.36 0.49 7.58
CA TYR A 215 -11.97 -0.34 8.72
C TYR A 215 -10.44 -0.27 8.96
N MET A 216 -9.65 -0.36 7.89
CA MET A 216 -8.18 -0.28 7.99
C MET A 216 -7.69 1.06 8.55
N ASP A 217 -8.37 2.16 8.24
CA ASP A 217 -8.01 3.50 8.65
C ASP A 217 -8.61 3.85 10.03
N SER A 218 -9.92 3.61 10.20
CA SER A 218 -10.68 4.02 11.38
C SER A 218 -10.76 2.98 12.49
N VAL A 219 -10.23 1.76 12.33
CA VAL A 219 -10.25 0.73 13.40
C VAL A 219 -8.86 0.15 13.65
N ALA A 220 -8.08 -0.16 12.61
CA ALA A 220 -6.71 -0.67 12.79
C ALA A 220 -5.70 0.44 13.18
N GLY A 221 -6.10 1.70 13.06
CA GLY A 221 -5.32 2.87 13.46
C GLY A 221 -4.35 3.36 12.39
N VAL A 222 -3.98 4.63 12.53
CA VAL A 222 -3.02 5.31 11.67
C VAL A 222 -1.75 5.60 12.44
N PHE A 223 -0.62 5.39 11.78
CA PHE A 223 0.70 5.61 12.34
C PHE A 223 1.47 6.63 11.50
N MET A 224 2.43 7.28 12.14
CA MET A 224 3.44 8.08 11.49
C MET A 224 4.81 7.55 11.92
N PRO A 225 5.67 7.12 10.98
CA PRO A 225 7.05 6.82 11.30
C PRO A 225 7.77 8.07 11.80
N LYS A 226 8.54 7.93 12.86
CA LYS A 226 9.41 9.01 13.35
C LYS A 226 10.39 9.41 12.24
N GLY A 227 10.39 10.71 11.91
CA GLY A 227 11.19 11.24 10.80
C GLY A 227 10.52 11.17 9.43
N GLY A 228 9.19 10.95 9.39
CA GLY A 228 8.38 11.01 8.17
C GLY A 228 8.26 9.69 7.44
N MET A 229 7.39 9.65 6.44
CA MET A 229 7.09 8.42 5.66
C MET A 229 8.30 7.89 4.90
N HIS A 230 9.24 8.75 4.52
CA HIS A 230 10.51 8.34 3.91
C HIS A 230 11.41 7.52 4.87
N ALA A 231 11.11 7.46 6.17
CA ALA A 231 11.81 6.56 7.09
C ALA A 231 11.61 5.08 6.72
N VAL A 232 10.44 4.71 6.19
CA VAL A 232 10.11 3.32 5.83
C VAL A 232 11.04 2.76 4.75
N PRO A 233 11.20 3.38 3.56
CA PRO A 233 12.10 2.85 2.55
C PRO A 233 13.57 2.88 2.99
N ARG A 234 13.98 3.84 3.83
CA ARG A 234 15.33 3.84 4.42
C ARG A 234 15.55 2.63 5.33
N ALA A 235 14.59 2.32 6.19
CA ALA A 235 14.61 1.14 7.05
C ALA A 235 14.72 -0.15 6.25
N LEU A 236 13.84 -0.35 5.25
CA LEU A 236 13.85 -1.55 4.41
C LEU A 236 15.16 -1.68 3.60
N ALA A 237 15.69 -0.59 3.04
CA ALA A 237 16.95 -0.59 2.31
C ALA A 237 18.15 -0.87 3.23
N GLY A 238 18.14 -0.33 4.45
CA GLY A 238 19.16 -0.58 5.47
C GLY A 238 19.18 -2.06 5.88
N ALA A 239 18.01 -2.64 6.16
CA ALA A 239 17.87 -4.06 6.47
C ALA A 239 18.34 -4.93 5.31
N ALA A 240 17.91 -4.63 4.08
CA ALA A 240 18.34 -5.35 2.89
C ALA A 240 19.87 -5.30 2.71
N THR A 241 20.48 -4.12 2.92
CA THR A 241 21.94 -3.94 2.84
C THR A 241 22.67 -4.77 3.89
N LYS A 242 22.17 -4.81 5.14
CA LYS A 242 22.70 -5.67 6.22
C LYS A 242 22.74 -7.15 5.83
N HIS A 243 21.78 -7.57 5.00
CA HIS A 243 21.64 -8.92 4.48
C HIS A 243 22.24 -9.13 3.07
N GLY A 244 23.17 -8.27 2.66
CA GLY A 244 23.99 -8.48 1.46
C GLY A 244 23.33 -8.09 0.14
N VAL A 245 22.19 -7.39 0.17
CA VAL A 245 21.63 -6.75 -1.03
C VAL A 245 22.54 -5.59 -1.45
N GLU A 246 22.94 -5.58 -2.72
CA GLU A 246 23.73 -4.51 -3.30
C GLU A 246 22.81 -3.41 -3.84
N PHE A 247 23.02 -2.17 -3.44
CA PHE A 247 22.30 -1.01 -3.98
C PHE A 247 23.20 -0.17 -4.89
N ARG A 248 22.68 0.16 -6.07
CA ARG A 248 23.30 1.07 -7.03
C ARG A 248 22.39 2.27 -7.25
N TYR A 249 22.58 3.28 -6.41
CA TYR A 249 21.88 4.57 -6.51
C TYR A 249 22.47 5.44 -7.62
N SER A 250 21.75 6.51 -7.98
CA SER A 250 22.12 7.44 -9.05
C SER A 250 22.45 6.73 -10.37
N THR A 251 21.80 5.60 -10.62
CA THR A 251 22.06 4.73 -11.77
C THR A 251 20.73 4.44 -12.46
N GLU A 252 20.55 4.97 -13.66
CA GLU A 252 19.32 4.75 -14.43
C GLU A 252 19.47 3.55 -15.37
N VAL A 253 18.54 2.59 -15.27
CA VAL A 253 18.41 1.50 -16.25
C VAL A 253 17.58 1.99 -17.42
N ASN A 254 18.08 1.82 -18.65
CA ASN A 254 17.37 2.23 -19.86
C ASN A 254 16.91 1.06 -20.74
N LYS A 255 17.35 -0.17 -20.46
CA LYS A 255 16.98 -1.34 -21.27
C LYS A 255 17.15 -2.65 -20.51
N VAL A 256 16.23 -3.58 -20.74
CA VAL A 256 16.38 -4.99 -20.38
C VAL A 256 16.87 -5.75 -21.62
N GLU A 257 17.97 -6.49 -21.47
CA GLU A 257 18.47 -7.39 -22.51
C GLU A 257 17.72 -8.72 -22.45
N LEU A 258 17.11 -9.10 -23.58
CA LEU A 258 16.44 -10.38 -23.73
C LEU A 258 17.22 -11.30 -24.65
N GLN A 259 17.43 -12.55 -24.24
CA GLN A 259 17.79 -13.65 -25.11
C GLN A 259 16.54 -14.51 -25.37
N GLY A 260 15.95 -14.36 -26.56
CA GLY A 260 14.65 -14.94 -26.87
C GLY A 260 13.55 -14.33 -25.99
N LYS A 261 12.96 -15.12 -25.09
CA LYS A 261 11.92 -14.67 -24.13
C LYS A 261 12.45 -14.47 -22.71
N ARG A 262 13.77 -14.54 -22.50
CA ARG A 262 14.39 -14.52 -21.17
C ARG A 262 15.24 -13.27 -20.97
N ALA A 263 15.05 -12.59 -19.85
CA ALA A 263 15.95 -11.51 -19.42
C ALA A 263 17.30 -12.07 -18.97
N VAL A 264 18.39 -11.47 -19.44
CA VAL A 264 19.76 -11.92 -19.18
C VAL A 264 20.69 -10.81 -18.67
N ALA A 265 20.27 -9.55 -18.81
CA ALA A 265 20.98 -8.39 -18.28
C ALA A 265 20.07 -7.15 -18.26
N VAL A 266 20.52 -6.12 -17.56
CA VAL A 266 20.04 -4.75 -17.74
C VAL A 266 21.18 -3.85 -18.21
N HIS A 267 20.84 -2.79 -18.94
CA HIS A 267 21.77 -1.76 -19.40
C HIS A 267 21.46 -0.44 -18.73
N THR A 268 22.50 0.28 -18.30
CA THR A 268 22.37 1.61 -17.72
C THR A 268 22.49 2.70 -18.78
N THR A 269 22.03 3.91 -18.46
CA THR A 269 22.22 5.11 -19.29
C THR A 269 23.70 5.43 -19.54
N ASP A 270 24.58 5.07 -18.60
CA ASP A 270 26.03 5.23 -18.71
C ASP A 270 26.70 4.13 -19.55
N GLY A 271 25.92 3.20 -20.12
CA GLY A 271 26.40 2.16 -21.03
C GLY A 271 26.95 0.90 -20.34
N GLU A 272 26.78 0.78 -19.02
CA GLU A 272 27.16 -0.43 -18.31
C GLU A 272 26.14 -1.55 -18.53
N ARG A 273 26.65 -2.78 -18.72
CA ARG A 273 25.84 -3.99 -18.81
C ARG A 273 25.97 -4.81 -17.53
N ILE A 274 24.85 -5.00 -16.83
CA ILE A 274 24.77 -5.77 -15.59
C ILE A 274 24.07 -7.09 -15.88
N ALA A 275 24.83 -8.19 -15.93
CA ALA A 275 24.28 -9.53 -16.16
C ALA A 275 23.47 -10.02 -14.95
N CYS A 276 22.41 -10.78 -15.21
CA CYS A 276 21.55 -11.35 -14.17
C CYS A 276 20.76 -12.55 -14.69
N ASP A 277 20.26 -13.39 -13.78
CA ASP A 277 19.44 -14.53 -14.12
C ASP A 277 17.95 -14.18 -14.24
N ALA A 278 17.50 -13.19 -13.48
CA ALA A 278 16.13 -12.68 -13.50
C ALA A 278 16.11 -11.18 -13.21
N VAL A 279 15.04 -10.53 -13.67
CA VAL A 279 14.81 -9.09 -13.46
C VAL A 279 13.43 -8.88 -12.85
N ILE A 280 13.35 -8.04 -11.82
CA ILE A 280 12.09 -7.46 -11.32
C ILE A 280 12.06 -6.00 -11.75
N LEU A 281 11.03 -5.63 -12.51
CA LEU A 281 10.77 -4.25 -12.89
C LEU A 281 9.76 -3.66 -11.91
N ASN A 282 10.20 -2.70 -11.10
CA ASN A 282 9.36 -1.92 -10.20
C ASN A 282 9.03 -0.46 -10.66
N PRO A 283 9.27 -0.02 -11.92
CA PRO A 283 8.74 1.27 -12.39
C PRO A 283 7.27 1.14 -12.83
N ASP A 284 6.65 2.26 -13.18
CA ASP A 284 5.29 2.27 -13.73
C ASP A 284 5.18 1.40 -15.00
N LEU A 285 4.02 0.77 -15.20
CA LEU A 285 3.81 -0.19 -16.30
C LEU A 285 4.19 0.36 -17.69
N PRO A 286 3.86 1.61 -18.07
CA PRO A 286 4.29 2.16 -19.35
C PRO A 286 5.81 2.23 -19.50
N VAL A 287 6.53 2.59 -18.43
CA VAL A 287 8.00 2.66 -18.42
C VAL A 287 8.59 1.26 -18.60
N ALA A 288 8.09 0.28 -17.83
CA ALA A 288 8.55 -1.10 -17.93
C ALA A 288 8.40 -1.67 -19.35
N TRP A 289 7.24 -1.47 -19.98
CA TRP A 289 6.95 -2.01 -21.30
C TRP A 289 7.63 -1.23 -22.42
N ARG A 290 7.33 0.07 -22.53
CA ARG A 290 7.76 0.90 -23.65
C ARG A 290 9.27 1.19 -23.58
N ASP A 291 9.74 1.63 -22.43
CA ASP A 291 11.08 2.20 -22.30
C ASP A 291 12.13 1.10 -22.01
N LEU A 292 11.81 0.15 -21.13
CA LEU A 292 12.78 -0.89 -20.73
C LEU A 292 12.73 -2.15 -21.58
N LEU A 293 11.54 -2.60 -21.99
CA LEU A 293 11.35 -3.83 -22.78
C LEU A 293 11.20 -3.56 -24.29
N GLY A 294 10.95 -2.31 -24.69
CA GLY A 294 10.77 -1.92 -26.10
C GLY A 294 9.53 -2.54 -26.74
N ARG A 295 8.43 -2.71 -25.99
CA ARG A 295 7.15 -3.28 -26.45
C ARG A 295 5.99 -2.48 -25.90
N GLU A 296 4.86 -2.44 -26.61
CA GLU A 296 3.62 -1.94 -26.00
C GLU A 296 2.84 -3.08 -25.33
N PRO A 297 2.09 -2.83 -24.24
CA PRO A 297 1.34 -3.88 -23.53
C PRO A 297 0.22 -4.53 -24.37
N TRP A 298 -0.11 -3.95 -25.53
CA TRP A 298 -1.30 -4.27 -26.32
C TRP A 298 -1.00 -4.84 -27.71
N ASP A 299 0.27 -5.14 -28.01
CA ASP A 299 0.73 -5.81 -29.24
C ASP A 299 0.80 -7.35 -29.10
#